data_AF-R9IBL1-F1
#
_entry.id   AF-R9IBL1-F1
#
_cell.length_a   1.000
_cell.length_b   1.000
_cell.length_c   1.000
_cell.angle_alpha   90.00
_cell.angle_beta   90.00
_cell.angle_gamma   90.00
#
_symmetry.space_group_name_H-M   'P 1'
#
loop_
_entity.id
_entity.type
_entity.pdbx_description
1 polymer ?
#
loop_
_entity_poly.entity_id
_entity_poly.type
_entity_poly.pdbx_seq_one_letter_code
_entity_poly.pdbx_strand_id
1 'polypeptide(L)'
;MDMFISIAASLFNTDESIATPCSVKAKGIYRVPPLLFEDAICDLKLSNSSFILQEKQKTAKTFRKQYELSFNAHLNLVTIHPWVDDNGRTARLLMNWIQFYYHLFPAKIFKEDREEYNLSLRQCQDEESNQPFLAFMAGQLKKSLSLEIERFNVLQKRGFSFMF
;
A
#
# COMPACT_ATOMS: atom_id res chain seq x y z
N MET A 1 0.70 -20.18 15.88
CA MET A 1 1.23 -18.82 15.66
C MET A 1 1.86 -18.68 14.27
N ASP A 2 1.74 -19.72 13.43
CA ASP A 2 2.69 -19.99 12.35
C ASP A 2 2.22 -19.56 10.95
N MET A 3 0.90 -19.36 10.76
CA MET A 3 0.35 -18.78 9.52
C MET A 3 0.82 -17.32 9.36
N PHE A 4 0.72 -16.52 10.42
CA PHE A 4 1.20 -15.14 10.43
C PHE A 4 2.72 -15.05 10.29
N ILE A 5 3.49 -16.02 10.82
CA ILE A 5 4.95 -16.06 10.65
C ILE A 5 5.35 -16.44 9.22
N SER A 6 4.65 -17.39 8.58
CA SER A 6 4.89 -17.75 7.17
C SER A 6 4.51 -16.60 6.21
N ILE A 7 3.41 -15.90 6.50
CA ILE A 7 3.00 -14.69 5.77
C ILE A 7 3.98 -13.55 6.01
N ALA A 8 4.37 -13.28 7.26
CA ALA A 8 5.39 -12.30 7.61
C ALA A 8 6.73 -12.61 6.90
N ALA A 9 7.20 -13.85 6.93
CA ALA A 9 8.38 -14.27 6.21
C ALA A 9 8.23 -14.12 4.69
N SER A 10 7.05 -14.42 4.12
CA SER A 10 6.75 -14.19 2.70
C SER A 10 6.77 -12.69 2.32
N LEU A 11 6.39 -11.80 3.24
CA LEU A 11 6.42 -10.34 3.05
C LEU A 11 7.80 -9.74 3.26
N PHE A 12 8.54 -10.21 4.26
CA PHE A 12 9.89 -9.72 4.60
C PHE A 12 10.98 -10.34 3.70
N ASN A 13 10.76 -11.50 3.09
CA ASN A 13 11.64 -12.06 2.04
C ASN A 13 11.42 -11.41 0.67
N THR A 14 10.61 -10.33 0.57
CA THR A 14 10.41 -9.63 -0.70
C THR A 14 11.51 -8.60 -0.97
N ASP A 15 12.69 -9.09 -1.36
CA ASP A 15 13.53 -8.33 -2.29
C ASP A 15 12.68 -7.82 -3.48
N GLU A 16 11.61 -8.54 -3.85
CA GLU A 16 10.70 -8.19 -4.96
C GLU A 16 9.75 -7.01 -4.72
N SER A 17 9.26 -6.77 -3.48
CA SER A 17 8.38 -5.62 -3.19
C SER A 17 9.19 -4.37 -2.83
N ILE A 18 10.42 -4.55 -2.35
CA ILE A 18 11.40 -3.48 -2.14
C ILE A 18 11.99 -3.04 -3.50
N ALA A 19 12.24 -3.97 -4.42
CA ALA A 19 12.84 -3.72 -5.73
C ALA A 19 11.85 -3.28 -6.82
N THR A 20 10.63 -2.85 -6.48
CA THR A 20 9.82 -2.02 -7.38
C THR A 20 10.15 -0.55 -7.11
N PRO A 21 11.15 0.06 -7.78
CA PRO A 21 11.35 1.50 -7.69
C PRO A 21 10.05 2.20 -8.06
N CYS A 22 9.47 3.03 -7.19
CA CYS A 22 8.42 3.97 -7.60
C CYS A 22 9.05 5.10 -8.42
N SER A 23 9.70 4.76 -9.51
CA SER A 23 10.15 5.72 -10.49
C SER A 23 8.97 6.03 -11.41
N VAL A 24 8.07 6.88 -10.95
CA VAL A 24 7.60 7.92 -11.87
C VAL A 24 8.83 8.80 -12.13
N LYS A 25 9.70 8.39 -13.05
CA LYS A 25 10.67 9.29 -13.66
C LYS A 25 9.82 10.32 -14.40
N ALA A 26 9.54 11.43 -13.72
CA ALA A 26 8.96 12.59 -14.33
C ALA A 26 9.83 12.96 -15.53
N LYS A 27 9.23 13.18 -16.69
CA LYS A 27 9.89 13.94 -17.75
C LYS A 27 10.22 15.31 -17.15
N GLY A 28 11.48 15.48 -16.72
CA GLY A 28 12.21 16.75 -16.71
C GLY A 28 11.74 17.91 -15.85
N ILE A 29 10.80 17.78 -14.91
CA ILE A 29 10.38 18.92 -14.08
C ILE A 29 10.18 18.44 -12.63
N TYR A 30 10.96 19.02 -11.70
CA TYR A 30 10.67 18.93 -10.27
C TYR A 30 9.20 19.29 -10.06
N ARG A 31 8.40 18.38 -9.50
CA ARG A 31 6.97 18.64 -9.26
C ARG A 31 6.86 19.85 -8.33
N VAL A 32 6.40 20.98 -8.87
CA VAL A 32 6.01 22.13 -8.06
C VAL A 32 4.75 21.70 -7.30
N PRO A 33 4.77 21.70 -5.96
CA PRO A 33 3.57 21.48 -5.17
C PRO A 33 2.48 22.45 -5.65
N PRO A 34 1.20 22.04 -5.72
CA PRO A 34 0.15 23.02 -5.94
C PRO A 34 0.20 23.99 -4.75
N LEU A 35 0.62 25.22 -5.08
CA LEU A 35 0.84 26.42 -4.27
C LEU A 35 2.32 26.68 -3.90
N LEU A 36 2.74 27.90 -4.25
CA LEU A 36 4.07 28.51 -4.16
C LEU A 36 4.83 28.15 -2.87
N PHE A 37 6.09 27.76 -3.06
CA PHE A 37 7.11 27.69 -2.02
C PHE A 37 7.30 29.07 -1.40
N GLU A 38 6.76 29.26 -0.20
CA GLU A 38 7.47 29.96 0.86
C GLU A 38 7.55 29.02 2.06
N ASP A 39 8.72 29.05 2.69
CA ASP A 39 9.16 28.14 3.74
C ASP A 39 8.10 28.03 4.87
N ALA A 40 7.75 26.79 5.25
CA ALA A 40 6.86 26.37 6.37
C ALA A 40 5.49 25.70 6.04
N ILE A 41 5.25 25.16 4.83
CA ILE A 41 3.99 24.41 4.53
C ILE A 41 4.10 22.89 4.77
N CYS A 42 5.28 22.36 5.12
CA CYS A 42 5.43 20.94 5.45
C CYS A 42 4.66 20.53 6.73
N ASP A 43 4.55 21.44 7.71
CA ASP A 43 3.86 21.15 8.97
C ASP A 43 2.33 21.25 8.88
N LEU A 44 1.79 22.11 8.00
CA LEU A 44 0.33 22.37 7.95
C LEU A 44 -0.48 21.29 7.20
N LYS A 45 0.09 20.65 6.16
CA LYS A 45 -0.59 19.52 5.48
C LYS A 45 -0.38 18.20 6.23
N LEU A 46 0.78 18.01 6.88
CA LEU A 46 1.07 16.80 7.64
C LEU A 46 0.31 16.75 8.97
N SER A 47 0.17 17.89 9.67
CA SER A 47 -0.61 17.99 10.93
C SER A 47 -2.07 17.59 10.75
N ASN A 48 -2.72 18.05 9.68
CA ASN A 48 -4.09 17.64 9.35
C ASN A 48 -4.18 16.17 8.92
N SER A 49 -3.15 15.63 8.26
CA SER A 49 -3.17 14.24 7.80
C SER A 49 -3.18 13.23 8.95
N SER A 50 -2.44 13.49 10.03
CA SER A 50 -2.42 12.63 11.23
C SER A 50 -3.80 12.61 11.91
N PHE A 51 -4.40 13.79 12.10
CA PHE A 51 -5.74 13.91 12.68
C PHE A 51 -6.81 13.25 11.79
N ILE A 52 -6.78 13.48 10.48
CA ILE A 52 -7.70 12.85 9.52
C ILE A 52 -7.55 11.33 9.53
N LEU A 53 -6.32 10.81 9.60
CA LEU A 53 -6.09 9.38 9.72
C LEU A 53 -6.65 8.83 11.03
N GLN A 54 -6.45 9.50 12.17
CA GLN A 54 -7.01 9.09 13.46
C GLN A 54 -8.55 9.10 13.47
N GLU A 55 -9.18 10.12 12.90
CA GLU A 55 -10.64 10.17 12.78
C GLU A 55 -11.18 9.10 11.83
N LYS A 56 -10.50 8.85 10.71
CA LYS A 56 -10.85 7.74 9.81
C LYS A 56 -10.62 6.38 10.47
N GLN A 57 -9.64 6.26 11.36
CA GLN A 57 -9.41 5.03 12.12
C GLN A 57 -10.58 4.70 13.06
N LYS A 58 -11.20 5.71 13.68
CA LYS A 58 -12.37 5.55 14.55
C LYS A 58 -13.63 5.10 13.78
N THR A 59 -13.71 5.41 12.48
CA THR A 59 -14.89 5.15 11.64
C THR A 59 -14.76 3.90 10.76
N ALA A 60 -13.56 3.37 10.58
CA ALA A 60 -13.28 2.18 9.77
C ALA A 60 -13.71 0.88 10.49
N LYS A 61 -15.03 0.63 10.53
CA LYS A 61 -15.62 -0.54 11.21
C LYS A 61 -15.63 -1.83 10.39
N THR A 62 -15.57 -1.74 9.06
CA THR A 62 -15.63 -2.91 8.16
C THR A 62 -14.26 -3.19 7.54
N PHE A 63 -13.98 -4.45 7.21
CA PHE A 63 -12.75 -4.85 6.51
C PHE A 63 -12.49 -4.01 5.26
N ARG A 64 -13.53 -3.78 4.45
CA ARG A 64 -13.45 -2.92 3.26
C ARG A 64 -12.96 -1.52 3.60
N LYS A 65 -13.54 -0.88 4.62
CA LYS A 65 -13.15 0.48 5.02
C LYS A 65 -11.75 0.55 5.61
N GLN A 66 -11.32 -0.50 6.31
CA GLN A 66 -9.95 -0.60 6.84
C GLN A 66 -8.91 -0.75 5.73
N TYR A 67 -9.18 -1.59 4.72
CA TYR A 67 -8.33 -1.66 3.52
C TYR A 67 -8.32 -0.35 2.74
N GLU A 68 -9.48 0.25 2.47
CA GLU A 68 -9.58 1.55 1.82
C GLU A 68 -8.77 2.62 2.57
N LEU A 69 -8.80 2.63 3.90
CA LEU A 69 -7.98 3.53 4.72
C LEU A 69 -6.48 3.29 4.48
N SER A 70 -6.02 2.04 4.52
CA SER A 70 -4.62 1.70 4.29
C SER A 70 -4.13 2.10 2.89
N PHE A 71 -4.96 1.88 1.86
CA PHE A 71 -4.63 2.22 0.47
C PHE A 71 -4.59 3.73 0.25
N ASN A 72 -5.57 4.46 0.80
CA ASN A 72 -5.56 5.92 0.73
C ASN A 72 -4.36 6.53 1.46
N ALA A 73 -3.93 5.96 2.60
CA ALA A 73 -2.73 6.42 3.30
C ALA A 73 -1.47 6.28 2.42
N HIS A 74 -1.31 5.14 1.72
CA HIS A 74 -0.25 4.97 0.73
C HIS A 74 -0.34 6.00 -0.38
N LEU A 75 -1.51 6.14 -1.01
CA LEU A 75 -1.72 7.05 -2.14
C LEU A 75 -1.38 8.49 -1.75
N ASN A 76 -1.82 8.93 -0.58
CA ASN A 76 -1.55 10.27 -0.05
C ASN A 76 -0.05 10.50 0.15
N LEU A 77 0.68 9.55 0.75
CA LEU A 77 2.12 9.70 0.96
C LEU A 77 2.90 9.77 -0.35
N VAL A 78 2.58 8.91 -1.32
CA VAL A 78 3.21 8.92 -2.65
C VAL A 78 2.91 10.22 -3.40
N THR A 79 1.73 10.79 -3.17
CA THR A 79 1.30 12.04 -3.81
C THR A 79 1.99 13.26 -3.21
N ILE A 80 2.10 13.34 -1.88
CA ILE A 80 2.82 14.42 -1.19
C ILE A 80 4.32 14.37 -1.51
N HIS A 81 4.87 13.15 -1.59
CA HIS A 81 6.28 12.89 -1.92
C HIS A 81 7.26 13.72 -1.06
N PRO A 82 7.23 13.60 0.29
CA PRO A 82 7.97 14.52 1.16
C PRO A 82 9.49 14.30 1.19
N TRP A 83 10.00 13.16 0.71
CA TRP A 83 11.44 12.87 0.64
C TRP A 83 11.96 12.89 -0.79
N VAL A 84 13.28 13.06 -0.94
CA VAL A 84 13.97 13.03 -2.26
C VAL A 84 13.85 11.64 -2.90
N ASP A 85 14.00 10.59 -2.11
CA ASP A 85 13.93 9.20 -2.54
C ASP A 85 13.03 8.39 -1.60
N ASP A 86 12.69 7.17 -2.03
CA ASP A 86 12.05 6.14 -1.18
C ASP A 86 10.62 6.35 -0.70
N ASN A 87 9.94 7.38 -1.19
CA ASN A 87 8.51 7.61 -0.93
C ASN A 87 7.64 6.37 -1.17
N GLY A 88 7.93 5.60 -2.22
CA GLY A 88 7.21 4.37 -2.53
C GLY A 88 7.41 3.25 -1.49
N ARG A 89 8.63 3.10 -0.96
CA ARG A 89 8.96 2.10 0.07
C ARG A 89 8.28 2.47 1.39
N THR A 90 8.38 3.73 1.79
CA THR A 90 7.73 4.25 3.00
C THR A 90 6.20 4.17 2.90
N ALA A 91 5.62 4.42 1.73
CA ALA A 91 4.17 4.33 1.53
C ALA A 91 3.65 2.89 1.68
N ARG A 92 4.39 1.91 1.16
CA ARG A 92 4.06 0.48 1.33
C ARG A 92 4.19 0.08 2.80
N LEU A 93 5.23 0.55 3.49
CA LEU A 93 5.42 0.27 4.91
C LEU A 93 4.28 0.85 5.75
N LEU A 94 3.87 2.09 5.47
CA LEU A 94 2.74 2.74 6.14
C LEU A 94 1.42 1.98 5.92
N MET A 95 1.15 1.57 4.68
CA MET A 95 -0.02 0.75 4.35
C MET A 95 -0.01 -0.57 5.13
N ASN A 96 1.11 -1.28 5.13
CA ASN A 96 1.26 -2.55 5.83
C ASN A 96 1.08 -2.36 7.34
N TRP A 97 1.63 -1.29 7.90
CA TRP A 97 1.46 -0.97 9.32
C TRP A 97 -0.02 -0.78 9.69
N ILE A 98 -0.78 -0.02 8.89
CA ILE A 98 -2.23 0.15 9.11
C ILE A 98 -2.95 -1.20 9.01
N GLN A 99 -2.60 -2.03 8.03
CA GLN A 99 -3.19 -3.36 7.87
C GLN A 99 -2.90 -4.26 9.07
N PHE A 100 -1.67 -4.27 9.57
CA PHE A 100 -1.31 -5.02 10.78
C PHE A 100 -2.03 -4.52 12.02
N TYR A 101 -2.18 -3.20 12.17
CA TYR A 101 -2.94 -2.59 13.26
C TYR A 101 -4.39 -3.09 13.32
N TYR A 102 -5.00 -3.32 12.15
CA TYR A 102 -6.35 -3.89 12.03
C TYR A 102 -6.39 -5.42 11.92
N HIS A 103 -5.27 -6.11 12.15
CA HIS A 103 -5.15 -7.57 12.01
C HIS A 103 -5.56 -8.08 10.62
N LEU A 104 -5.30 -7.29 9.58
CA LEU A 104 -5.60 -7.62 8.19
C LEU A 104 -4.48 -8.42 7.54
N PHE A 105 -4.84 -9.13 6.48
CA PHE A 105 -3.84 -9.70 5.58
C PHE A 105 -3.17 -8.56 4.80
N PRO A 106 -1.85 -8.43 4.86
CA PRO A 106 -1.16 -7.31 4.22
C PRO A 106 -1.22 -7.43 2.70
N ALA A 107 -1.54 -6.32 2.04
CA ALA A 107 -1.64 -6.27 0.59
C ALA A 107 -0.23 -6.25 -0.04
N LYS A 108 0.03 -7.18 -0.96
CA LYS A 108 1.25 -7.23 -1.75
C LYS A 108 1.03 -6.62 -3.12
N ILE A 109 1.88 -5.69 -3.52
CA ILE A 109 1.95 -5.20 -4.91
C ILE A 109 2.97 -6.09 -5.64
N PHE A 110 2.51 -6.82 -6.64
CA PHE A 110 3.34 -7.73 -7.42
C PHE A 110 4.23 -6.95 -8.37
N LYS A 111 5.49 -7.41 -8.54
CA LYS A 111 6.47 -6.74 -9.40
C LYS A 111 6.05 -6.79 -10.86
N GLU A 112 5.35 -7.85 -11.24
CA GLU A 112 4.81 -8.08 -12.58
C GLU A 112 3.77 -7.01 -12.94
N ASP A 113 3.03 -6.51 -11.95
CA ASP A 113 1.91 -5.56 -12.13
C ASP A 113 2.37 -4.10 -11.90
N ARG A 114 3.68 -3.85 -11.97
CA ARG A 114 4.29 -2.53 -11.74
C ARG A 114 3.76 -1.45 -12.67
N GLU A 115 3.57 -1.76 -13.95
CA GLU A 115 3.09 -0.78 -14.93
C GLU A 115 1.64 -0.39 -14.66
N GLU A 116 0.80 -1.35 -14.27
CA GLU A 116 -0.58 -1.12 -13.86
C GLU A 116 -0.67 -0.30 -12.57
N TYR A 117 0.22 -0.58 -11.60
CA TYR A 117 0.38 0.26 -10.41
C TYR A 117 0.68 1.72 -10.79
N ASN A 118 1.70 1.96 -11.63
CA ASN A 118 2.05 3.32 -12.06
C ASN A 118 0.92 3.99 -12.85
N LEU A 119 0.20 3.24 -13.68
CA LEU A 119 -0.95 3.73 -14.42
C LEU A 119 -2.07 4.17 -13.47
N SER A 120 -2.42 3.34 -12.49
CA SER A 120 -3.47 3.67 -11.51
C SER A 120 -3.14 4.93 -10.70
N LEU A 121 -1.86 5.16 -10.37
CA LEU A 121 -1.40 6.40 -9.73
C LEU A 121 -1.56 7.63 -10.62
N ARG A 122 -1.31 7.50 -11.94
CA ARG A 122 -1.48 8.60 -12.90
C ARG A 122 -2.97 8.92 -13.09
N GLN A 123 -3.81 7.91 -13.24
CA GLN A 123 -5.25 8.09 -13.38
C GLN A 123 -5.87 8.81 -12.18
N CYS A 124 -5.42 8.50 -10.95
CA CYS A 124 -5.87 9.24 -9.77
C CYS A 124 -5.45 10.71 -9.74
N GLN A 125 -4.38 11.09 -10.46
CA GLN A 125 -3.95 12.48 -10.59
C GLN A 125 -4.79 13.22 -11.64
N ASP A 126 -5.20 12.53 -12.70
CA ASP A 126 -5.95 13.13 -13.81
C ASP A 126 -7.46 13.24 -13.54
N GLU A 127 -8.05 12.27 -12.84
CA GLU A 127 -9.51 12.14 -12.67
C GLU A 127 -10.04 12.69 -11.32
N GLU A 128 -9.18 13.29 -10.47
CA GLU A 128 -9.48 13.68 -9.07
C GLU A 128 -10.16 12.57 -8.22
N SER A 129 -10.05 11.32 -8.66
CA SER A 129 -10.74 10.16 -8.08
C SER A 129 -9.73 9.11 -7.67
N ASN A 130 -9.81 8.65 -6.42
CA ASN A 130 -8.94 7.59 -5.91
C ASN A 130 -9.40 6.18 -6.35
N GLN A 131 -10.53 6.07 -7.06
CA GLN A 131 -11.13 4.78 -7.41
C GLN A 131 -10.21 3.88 -8.27
N PRO A 132 -9.48 4.38 -9.30
CA PRO A 132 -8.57 3.56 -10.08
C PRO A 132 -7.51 2.85 -9.23
N PHE A 133 -6.88 3.60 -8.32
CA PHE A 133 -5.89 3.04 -7.39
C PHE A 133 -6.50 2.06 -6.38
N LEU A 134 -7.68 2.38 -5.81
CA LEU A 134 -8.37 1.48 -4.88
C LEU A 134 -8.78 0.16 -5.56
N ALA A 135 -9.26 0.22 -6.80
CA ALA A 135 -9.63 -0.95 -7.58
C ALA A 135 -8.41 -1.83 -7.88
N PHE A 136 -7.29 -1.22 -8.30
CA PHE A 136 -6.02 -1.92 -8.50
C PHE A 136 -5.58 -2.65 -7.23
N MET A 137 -5.52 -1.96 -6.09
CA MET A 137 -5.07 -2.53 -4.81
C MET A 137 -5.99 -3.66 -4.32
N ALA A 138 -7.30 -3.53 -4.54
CA ALA A 138 -8.24 -4.61 -4.24
C ALA A 138 -7.99 -5.86 -5.12
N GLY A 139 -7.64 -5.67 -6.40
CA GLY A 139 -7.22 -6.74 -7.29
C GLY A 139 -5.95 -7.44 -6.82
N GLN A 140 -4.94 -6.67 -6.41
CA GLN A 140 -3.68 -7.18 -5.85
C GLN A 140 -3.89 -7.98 -4.56
N LEU A 141 -4.78 -7.52 -3.67
CA LEU A 141 -5.15 -8.25 -2.45
C LEU A 141 -5.84 -9.57 -2.79
N LYS A 142 -6.80 -9.56 -3.73
CA LYS A 142 -7.47 -10.78 -4.20
C LYS A 142 -6.48 -11.79 -4.76
N LYS A 143 -5.55 -11.33 -5.62
CA LYS A 143 -4.48 -12.15 -6.20
C LYS A 143 -3.61 -12.79 -5.10
N SER A 144 -3.22 -12.00 -4.10
CA SER A 144 -2.42 -12.48 -2.96
C SER A 144 -3.14 -13.57 -2.16
N LEU A 145 -4.41 -13.35 -1.82
CA LEU A 145 -5.21 -14.32 -1.07
C LEU A 145 -5.43 -15.62 -1.85
N SER A 146 -5.70 -15.52 -3.16
CA SER A 146 -5.87 -16.69 -4.02
C SER A 146 -4.61 -17.57 -4.06
N LEU A 147 -3.42 -16.95 -4.16
CA LEU A 147 -2.15 -17.68 -4.14
C LEU A 147 -1.88 -18.37 -2.80
N GLU A 148 -2.21 -17.71 -1.68
CA GLU A 148 -2.01 -18.31 -0.36
C GLU A 148 -2.96 -19.49 -0.11
N ILE A 149 -4.22 -19.39 -0.57
CA ILE A 149 -5.18 -20.50 -0.52
C ILE A 149 -4.69 -21.69 -1.36
N GLU A 150 -4.20 -21.42 -2.57
CA GLU A 150 -3.64 -22.47 -3.44
C GLU A 150 -2.44 -23.16 -2.79
N ARG A 151 -1.49 -22.37 -2.26
CA ARG A 151 -0.32 -22.87 -1.53
C ARG A 151 -0.73 -23.74 -0.35
N PHE A 152 -1.71 -23.30 0.43
CA PHE A 152 -2.23 -24.06 1.57
C PHE A 152 -2.84 -25.41 1.13
N ASN A 153 -3.64 -25.42 0.06
CA ASN A 153 -4.23 -26.64 -0.49
C ASN A 153 -3.16 -27.64 -0.97
N VAL A 154 -2.08 -27.14 -1.57
CA VAL A 154 -0.94 -27.98 -1.99
C VAL A 154 -0.23 -28.60 -0.78
N LEU A 155 -0.04 -27.82 0.30
CA LEU A 155 0.58 -28.31 1.53
C LEU A 155 -0.26 -29.40 2.21
N GLN A 156 -1.59 -29.24 2.28
CA GLN A 156 -2.48 -30.27 2.81
C GLN A 156 -2.39 -31.59 2.03
N LYS A 157 -2.36 -31.52 0.69
CA LYS A 157 -2.24 -32.71 -0.18
C LYS A 157 -0.91 -33.45 0.00
N ARG A 158 0.15 -32.76 0.45
CA ARG A 158 1.47 -33.35 0.73
C ARG A 158 1.55 -34.05 2.10
N GLY A 159 0.45 -34.19 2.82
CA GLY A 159 0.41 -34.85 4.12
C GLY A 159 0.95 -34.00 5.27
N PHE A 160 1.14 -32.69 5.06
CA PHE A 160 1.37 -31.76 6.16
C PHE A 160 0.05 -31.57 6.92
N SER A 161 -0.20 -32.47 7.88
CA SER A 161 -1.16 -32.22 8.95
C SER A 161 -0.56 -31.16 9.86
N PHE A 162 -1.27 -30.06 10.05
CA PHE A 162 -0.90 -29.09 11.07
C PHE A 162 -1.10 -29.79 12.42
N MET A 163 -0.01 -30.29 13.02
CA MET A 163 -0.02 -30.66 14.43
C MET A 163 -0.16 -29.36 15.21
N PHE A 164 -1.41 -28.97 15.46
CA PHE A 164 -1.76 -28.09 16.56
C PHE A 164 -1.80 -28.92 17.85
#